data_AF-A0A9E5NCG2-F1
#
_entry.id   AF-A0A9E5NCG2-F1
#
_cell.length_a   1.000
_cell.length_b   1.000
_cell.length_c   1.000
_cell.angle_alpha   90.00
_cell.angle_beta   90.00
_cell.angle_gamma   90.00
#
_symmetry.space_group_name_H-M   'P 1'
#
loop_
_entity.id
_entity.type
_entity.pdbx_description
1 polymer ?
#
loop_
_entity_poly.entity_id
_entity_poly.type
_entity_poly.pdbx_seq_one_letter_code
_entity_poly.pdbx_strand_id
1 'polypeptide(L)' 'HGGAAFTQIRNAIYDVDDRPSVLEFYAGLGGKEVRVSDVYEIGEKTLKAAKDGKVTSHVEWVGI' A
#
# COMPACT_ATOMS: atom_id res chain seq x y z
N HIS A 1 -9.53 -3.51 -6.78
CA HIS A 1 -8.69 -4.68 -7.09
C HIS A 1 -7.23 -4.26 -7.05
N GLY A 2 -6.35 -5.10 -6.51
CA GLY A 2 -4.91 -4.80 -6.42
C GLY A 2 -4.09 -5.69 -7.34
N GLY A 3 -2.77 -5.49 -7.36
CA GLY A 3 -1.83 -6.23 -8.18
C GLY A 3 -1.57 -7.64 -7.65
N ALA A 4 -0.74 -8.37 -8.38
CA ALA A 4 -0.37 -9.74 -8.03
C ALA A 4 0.30 -9.81 -6.65
N ALA A 5 1.28 -8.93 -6.37
CA ALA A 5 1.99 -8.90 -5.10
C ALA A 5 1.04 -8.61 -3.91
N PHE A 6 0.14 -7.64 -4.06
CA PHE A 6 -0.86 -7.33 -3.04
C PHE A 6 -1.73 -8.53 -2.68
N THR A 7 -2.20 -9.25 -3.70
CA THR A 7 -3.02 -10.45 -3.49
C THR A 7 -2.22 -11.56 -2.80
N GLN A 8 -0.98 -11.81 -3.25
CA GLN A 8 -0.12 -12.84 -2.65
C GLN A 8 0.22 -12.53 -1.19
N ILE A 9 0.53 -11.28 -0.85
CA ILE A 9 0.81 -10.87 0.54
C ILE A 9 -0.42 -11.10 1.43
N ARG A 10 -1.60 -10.66 0.98
CA ARG A 10 -2.85 -10.85 1.75
C ARG A 10 -3.20 -12.31 1.96
N ASN A 11 -2.91 -13.17 0.98
CA ASN A 11 -3.09 -14.61 1.10
C ASN A 11 -2.07 -15.22 2.07
N ALA A 12 -0.81 -14.81 2.00
CA ALA A 12 0.26 -15.33 2.86
C ALA A 12 0.04 -15.03 4.35
N ILE A 13 -0.66 -13.94 4.67
CA ILE A 13 -0.98 -13.55 6.05
C ILE A 13 -2.44 -13.81 6.42
N TYR A 14 -3.17 -14.58 5.61
CA TYR A 14 -4.62 -14.76 5.79
C TYR A 14 -4.97 -15.37 7.15
N ASP A 15 -4.16 -16.31 7.62
CA ASP A 15 -4.36 -17.09 8.85
C ASP A 15 -3.77 -16.44 10.12
N VAL A 16 -3.25 -15.21 10.04
CA VAL A 16 -2.74 -14.50 11.22
C VAL A 16 -3.92 -13.98 12.05
N ASP A 17 -3.97 -14.31 13.34
CA ASP A 17 -5.07 -13.92 14.24
C ASP A 17 -5.29 -12.39 14.28
N ASP A 18 -4.23 -11.62 14.53
CA ASP A 18 -4.24 -10.16 14.44
C ASP A 18 -3.75 -9.70 13.07
N ARG A 19 -4.55 -10.02 12.04
CA ARG A 19 -4.16 -9.76 10.65
C ARG A 19 -4.07 -8.25 10.38
N PRO A 20 -2.89 -7.72 10.02
CA PRO A 20 -2.76 -6.30 9.70
C PRO A 20 -3.50 -5.97 8.40
N SER A 21 -3.88 -4.70 8.28
CA SER A 21 -4.32 -4.15 6.99
C SER A 21 -3.15 -4.10 6.01
N VAL A 22 -3.41 -4.48 4.76
CA VAL A 22 -2.45 -4.37 3.66
C VAL A 22 -2.89 -3.24 2.73
N LEU A 23 -1.94 -2.39 2.35
CA LEU A 23 -2.10 -1.32 1.38
C LEU A 23 -1.18 -1.57 0.18
N GLU A 24 -1.61 -1.19 -1.01
CA GLU A 24 -0.82 -1.20 -2.23
C GLU A 24 -0.73 0.20 -2.82
N PHE A 25 0.45 0.55 -3.29
CA PHE A 25 0.71 1.80 -3.97
C PHE A 25 1.35 1.52 -5.32
N TYR A 26 0.67 1.89 -6.41
CA TYR A 26 1.26 1.88 -7.73
C TYR A 26 2.12 3.12 -7.92
N ALA A 27 3.38 2.90 -8.29
CA ALA A 27 4.35 3.94 -8.61
C ALA A 27 5.09 3.57 -9.90
N GLY A 28 5.68 4.57 -10.58
CA GLY A 28 6.53 4.35 -11.76
C GLY A 28 5.80 3.85 -13.01
N LEU A 29 4.49 4.09 -13.13
CA LEU A 29 3.72 3.66 -14.29
C LEU A 29 4.29 4.25 -15.58
N GLY A 30 4.49 3.42 -16.60
CA GLY A 30 5.06 3.83 -17.88
C GLY A 30 6.56 4.14 -17.83
N GLY A 31 7.28 3.63 -16.82
CA GLY A 31 8.72 3.85 -16.66
C GLY A 31 9.07 5.20 -16.04
N LYS A 32 8.12 5.89 -15.42
CA LYS A 32 8.38 7.09 -14.63
C LYS A 32 9.32 6.76 -13.47
N GLU A 33 10.21 7.70 -13.16
CA GLU A 33 11.09 7.62 -11.99
C GLU A 33 10.26 7.58 -10.71
N VAL A 34 10.60 6.67 -9.80
CA VAL A 34 10.06 6.64 -8.42
C VAL A 34 11.02 7.42 -7.53
N ARG A 35 10.56 8.57 -7.02
CA ARG A 35 11.36 9.50 -6.22
C ARG A 35 11.31 9.13 -4.74
N VAL A 36 12.27 9.64 -3.99
CA VAL A 36 12.28 9.54 -2.51
C VAL A 36 11.01 10.16 -1.91
N SER A 37 10.49 11.24 -2.50
CA SER A 37 9.22 11.86 -2.07
C SER A 37 8.03 10.91 -2.18
N ASP A 38 8.00 10.06 -3.21
CA ASP A 38 6.91 9.10 -3.43
C ASP A 38 6.91 8.04 -2.32
N VAL A 39 8.10 7.56 -1.94
CA VAL A 39 8.27 6.62 -0.83
C VAL A 39 7.90 7.28 0.51
N TYR A 40 8.21 8.56 0.69
CA TYR A 40 7.80 9.32 1.87
C TYR A 40 6.27 9.43 1.96
N GLU A 41 5.59 9.77 0.86
CA GLU A 41 4.12 9.84 0.79
C GLU A 41 3.48 8.48 1.13
N ILE A 42 4.02 7.39 0.59
CA ILE A 42 3.59 6.02 0.90
C ILE A 42 3.70 5.75 2.41
N GLY A 43 4.82 6.15 3.02
CA GLY A 43 5.06 6.02 4.46
C GLY A 43 4.07 6.82 5.30
N GLU A 44 3.83 8.08 4.95
CA GLU A 44 2.87 8.95 5.65
C GLU A 44 1.44 8.42 5.57
N LYS A 45 1.00 7.98 4.38
CA LYS A 45 -0.33 7.38 4.19
C LYS A 45 -0.49 6.08 4.99
N THR A 46 0.53 5.23 4.98
CA THR A 46 0.54 3.99 5.76
C THR A 46 0.47 4.27 7.26
N LEU A 47 1.27 5.22 7.75
CA LEU A 47 1.28 5.61 9.15
C LEU A 47 -0.08 6.20 9.58
N LYS A 48 -0.69 7.01 8.73
CA LYS A 48 -2.02 7.57 8.97
C LYS A 48 -3.08 6.47 9.09
N ALA A 49 -3.13 5.54 8.13
CA ALA A 49 -4.06 4.41 8.16
C ALA A 49 -3.90 3.54 9.42
N ALA A 50 -2.64 3.31 9.85
CA ALA A 50 -2.33 2.58 11.07
C ALA A 50 -2.80 3.32 12.34
N LYS A 51 -2.59 4.64 12.43
CA LYS A 51 -3.02 5.46 13.58
C LYS A 51 -4.53 5.60 13.68
N ASP A 52 -5.20 5.80 12.55
CA ASP A 52 -6.65 6.01 12.50
C ASP A 52 -7.43 4.69 12.66
N GLY A 53 -6.75 3.53 12.55
CA GLY A 53 -7.37 2.20 12.54
C GLY A 53 -8.33 2.00 11.36
N LYS A 54 -8.22 2.85 10.32
CA LYS A 54 -9.15 2.88 9.20
C LYS A 54 -8.38 2.98 7.89
N VAL A 55 -8.66 2.02 7.01
CA VAL A 55 -8.19 2.05 5.62
C VAL A 55 -9.27 2.70 4.76
N THR A 56 -8.96 3.86 4.17
CA THR A 56 -9.85 4.56 3.24
C THR A 56 -9.79 3.98 1.83
N SER A 57 -8.59 3.60 1.38
CA SER A 57 -8.38 2.84 0.14
C SER A 57 -7.29 1.80 0.37
N HIS A 58 -7.50 0.59 -0.15
CA HIS A 58 -6.49 -0.46 -0.12
C HIS A 58 -5.47 -0.35 -1.25
N VAL A 59 -5.81 0.37 -2.32
CA VAL A 59 -4.97 0.49 -3.53
C VAL A 59 -5.00 1.94 -3.98
N GLU A 60 -3.84 2.54 -4.08
CA GLU A 60 -3.66 3.94 -4.47
C GLU A 60 -2.55 4.10 -5.51
N TRP A 61 -2.53 5.24 -6.16
CA TRP A 61 -1.45 5.65 -7.04
C TRP A 61 -0.66 6.77 -6.38
N VAL A 62 0.66 6.77 -6.57
CA VAL A 62 1.57 7.77 -6.01
C VAL A 62 2.47 8.32 -7.11
N GLY A 63 2.82 9.60 -7.04
CA GLY A 63 3.66 10.26 -8.04
C GLY A 63 2.95 10.48 -9.39
N ILE A 64 1.62 10.63 -9.37
CA ILE A 64 0.84 11.09 -10.55
C ILE A 64 1.06 12.59 -10.75
#